data_AF-A0AAW8FUU3-F1
#
_entry.id   AF-A0AAW8FUU3-F1
#
_cell.length_a   1.000
_cell.length_b   1.000
_cell.length_c   1.000
_cell.angle_alpha   90.00
_cell.angle_beta   90.00
_cell.angle_gamma   90.00
#
_symmetry.space_group_name_H-M   'P 1'
#
loop_
_entity.id
_entity.type
_entity.pdbx_description
1 polymer ?
#
loop_
_entity_poly.entity_id
_entity_poly.type
_entity_poly.pdbx_seq_one_letter_code
_entity_poly.pdbx_strand_id
1 'polypeptide(L)'
;MVREMVRICTGFGHSVGPVLEVGQDGQVLVYVSVQDGSEFQCWDLRTGELAWRDGEGVSGCNDTALVRLPGGGLSLAVATEDGVEWWDALTGRYRPELAWEERTVWALSAGQLGGRPVLLGAGNDGTVYRWDGISGAALESLGLRSAQVALRWLWDACPRRPRGE
;
A
#
# COMPACT_ATOMS: atom_id res chain seq x y z
N MET A 1 9.08 -17.40 -13.29
CA MET A 1 7.85 -17.02 -14.00
C MET A 1 7.00 -16.28 -12.98
N VAL A 2 7.00 -14.94 -13.00
CA VAL A 2 6.11 -14.14 -12.13
C VAL A 2 4.99 -13.67 -13.03
N ARG A 3 3.77 -14.14 -12.75
CA ARG A 3 2.56 -13.72 -13.46
C ARG A 3 2.22 -12.32 -12.98
N GLU A 4 2.13 -11.45 -13.97
CA GLU A 4 1.57 -10.11 -13.99
C GLU A 4 0.61 -9.80 -12.83
N MET A 5 0.87 -8.70 -12.11
CA MET A 5 -0.05 -8.17 -11.11
C MET A 5 -0.87 -7.07 -11.76
N VAL A 6 -2.12 -7.38 -12.09
CA VAL A 6 -3.09 -6.40 -12.58
C VAL A 6 -3.77 -5.79 -11.35
N ARG A 7 -3.40 -4.55 -11.00
CA ARG A 7 -4.09 -3.76 -9.97
C ARG A 7 -5.37 -3.19 -10.59
N ILE A 8 -6.53 -3.49 -10.01
CA ILE A 8 -7.78 -2.77 -10.23
C ILE A 8 -8.11 -2.08 -8.91
N CYS A 9 -7.76 -0.80 -8.77
CA CYS A 9 -8.30 0.04 -7.70
C CYS A 9 -9.44 0.86 -8.29
N THR A 10 -10.65 0.63 -7.82
CA THR A 10 -11.81 1.49 -8.08
C THR A 10 -12.23 2.16 -6.78
N GLY A 11 -12.25 3.49 -6.76
CA GLY A 11 -13.09 4.26 -5.86
C GLY A 11 -12.34 5.13 -4.86
N PHE A 12 -12.45 6.45 -5.05
CA PHE A 12 -12.30 7.43 -3.98
C PHE A 12 -13.45 7.28 -2.98
N GLY A 13 -13.13 7.30 -1.68
CA GLY A 13 -14.08 7.50 -0.58
C GLY A 13 -14.35 6.25 0.25
N HIS A 14 -13.78 6.22 1.46
CA HIS A 14 -14.10 5.36 2.63
C HIS A 14 -14.21 3.84 2.41
N SER A 15 -13.99 3.35 1.20
CA SER A 15 -14.07 1.94 0.84
C SER A 15 -12.90 1.62 -0.07
N VAL A 16 -11.90 0.97 0.51
CA VAL A 16 -10.81 0.39 -0.26
C VAL A 16 -11.25 -0.99 -0.70
N GLY A 17 -11.33 -1.20 -2.01
CA GLY A 17 -11.56 -2.51 -2.58
C GLY A 17 -10.51 -3.53 -2.12
N PRO A 18 -10.81 -4.83 -2.16
CA PRO A 18 -9.93 -5.85 -1.61
C PRO A 18 -8.54 -5.81 -2.27
N VAL A 19 -7.48 -5.83 -1.46
CA VAL A 19 -6.12 -6.04 -1.95
C VAL A 19 -5.79 -7.52 -1.83
N LEU A 20 -5.29 -8.10 -2.93
CA LEU A 20 -4.90 -9.50 -2.99
C LEU A 20 -3.38 -9.62 -2.96
N GLU A 21 -2.87 -10.56 -2.18
CA GLU A 21 -1.49 -11.00 -2.25
C GLU A 21 -1.39 -12.51 -2.34
N VAL A 22 -0.47 -12.97 -3.19
CA VAL A 22 0.00 -14.37 -3.17
C VAL A 22 1.32 -14.42 -2.41
N GLY A 23 1.29 -15.06 -1.24
CA GLY A 23 2.45 -15.39 -0.44
C GLY A 23 3.36 -16.42 -1.12
N GLN A 24 4.59 -16.55 -0.63
CA GLN A 24 5.61 -17.41 -1.28
C GLN A 24 5.23 -18.90 -1.25
N ASP A 25 4.47 -19.33 -0.25
CA ASP A 25 3.96 -20.70 -0.11
C ASP A 25 2.66 -20.95 -0.89
N GLY A 26 2.23 -19.99 -1.73
CA GLY A 26 0.97 -20.06 -2.46
C GLY A 26 -0.27 -19.73 -1.63
N GLN A 27 -0.09 -19.29 -0.37
CA GLN A 27 -1.16 -18.70 0.42
C GLN A 27 -1.69 -17.45 -0.29
N VAL A 28 -3.00 -17.32 -0.38
CA VAL A 28 -3.63 -16.13 -0.96
C VAL A 28 -4.30 -15.37 0.17
N LEU A 29 -3.81 -14.16 0.43
CA LEU A 29 -4.34 -13.26 1.44
C LEU A 29 -5.19 -12.19 0.78
N VAL A 30 -6.38 -11.97 1.34
CA VAL A 30 -7.25 -10.85 0.96
C VAL A 30 -7.36 -9.89 2.13
N TYR A 31 -7.02 -8.63 1.85
CA TYR A 31 -7.14 -7.52 2.78
C TYR A 31 -8.37 -6.70 2.40
N VAL A 32 -9.25 -6.46 3.37
CA VAL A 32 -10.47 -5.69 3.19
C VAL A 32 -10.54 -4.61 4.25
N SER A 33 -10.79 -3.37 3.86
CA SER A 33 -11.24 -2.34 4.81
C SER A 33 -12.76 -2.35 4.92
N VAL A 34 -13.31 -2.26 6.12
CA VAL A 34 -14.76 -2.12 6.33
C VAL A 34 -15.26 -0.73 5.91
N GLN A 35 -16.58 -0.57 5.80
CA GLN A 35 -17.24 0.57 5.16
C GLN A 35 -16.94 1.95 5.78
N ASP A 36 -16.58 2.02 7.05
CA ASP A 36 -16.18 3.26 7.73
C ASP A 36 -14.64 3.40 7.86
N GLY A 37 -13.90 2.45 7.30
CA GLY A 37 -12.43 2.43 7.34
C GLY A 37 -11.84 2.19 8.73
N SER A 38 -12.64 1.77 9.71
CA SER A 38 -12.20 1.54 11.10
C SER A 38 -11.62 0.15 11.37
N GLU A 39 -11.72 -0.76 10.41
CA GLU A 39 -11.24 -2.13 10.55
C GLU A 39 -10.67 -2.63 9.21
N PHE A 40 -9.55 -3.32 9.31
CA PHE A 40 -8.89 -4.06 8.26
C PHE A 40 -8.95 -5.54 8.63
N GLN A 41 -9.32 -6.36 7.66
CA GLN A 41 -9.40 -7.79 7.84
C GLN A 41 -8.52 -8.48 6.81
N CYS A 42 -7.73 -9.44 7.27
CA CYS A 42 -6.93 -10.32 6.44
C CYS A 42 -7.54 -11.73 6.49
N TRP A 43 -7.84 -12.27 5.31
CA TRP A 43 -8.45 -13.57 5.14
C TRP A 43 -7.53 -14.51 4.36
N ASP A 44 -7.42 -15.76 4.81
CA ASP A 44 -6.87 -16.82 3.98
C ASP A 44 -7.93 -17.25 2.97
N LEU A 45 -7.69 -16.95 1.69
CA LEU A 45 -8.67 -17.22 0.63
C LEU A 45 -8.82 -18.72 0.33
N ARG A 46 -7.84 -19.55 0.71
CA ARG A 46 -7.87 -20.99 0.46
C ARG A 46 -8.77 -21.69 1.46
N THR A 47 -8.74 -21.26 2.72
CA THR A 47 -9.58 -21.84 3.79
C THR A 47 -10.87 -21.06 4.03
N GLY A 48 -10.90 -19.78 3.66
CA GLY A 48 -11.97 -18.86 4.02
C GLY A 48 -11.92 -18.41 5.48
N GLU A 49 -10.80 -18.66 6.18
CA GLU A 49 -10.64 -18.31 7.58
C GLU A 49 -10.05 -16.91 7.74
N LEU A 50 -10.54 -16.18 8.75
CA LEU A 50 -9.97 -14.90 9.14
C LEU A 50 -8.60 -15.16 9.78
N ALA A 51 -7.54 -14.62 9.18
CA ALA A 51 -6.18 -14.72 9.71
C ALA A 51 -5.98 -13.71 10.84
N TRP A 52 -6.33 -12.45 10.59
CA TRP A 52 -6.29 -11.38 11.58
C TRP A 52 -7.21 -10.22 11.19
N ARG A 53 -7.56 -9.40 12.17
CA ARG A 53 -8.24 -8.12 11.97
C ARG A 53 -7.68 -7.09 12.94
N ASP A 54 -7.56 -5.84 12.50
CA ASP A 54 -7.09 -4.71 13.30
C ASP A 54 -7.58 -3.39 12.69
N GLY A 55 -7.28 -2.24 13.27
CA GLY A 55 -7.72 -0.92 12.81
C GLY A 55 -8.41 -0.09 13.89
N GLU A 56 -8.52 -0.62 15.11
CA GLU A 56 -9.08 0.10 16.24
C GLU A 56 -8.25 1.37 16.52
N GLY A 57 -8.89 2.53 16.42
CA GLY A 57 -8.24 3.83 16.64
C GLY A 57 -7.68 4.51 15.39
N VAL A 58 -7.73 3.87 14.22
CA VAL A 58 -7.37 4.52 12.94
C VAL A 58 -8.40 5.59 12.62
N SER A 59 -7.94 6.80 12.30
CA SER A 59 -8.80 7.99 12.10
C SER A 59 -9.67 7.99 10.85
N GLY A 60 -9.72 6.87 10.13
CA GLY A 60 -10.46 6.63 8.91
C GLY A 60 -9.54 6.18 7.79
N CYS A 61 -9.85 5.03 7.16
CA CYS A 61 -9.08 4.53 6.03
C CYS A 61 -9.49 5.20 4.71
N ASN A 62 -8.51 5.81 4.04
CA ASN A 62 -8.66 6.40 2.72
C ASN A 62 -8.19 5.48 1.60
N ASP A 63 -7.07 4.78 1.77
CA ASP A 63 -6.55 3.80 0.81
C ASP A 63 -5.61 2.80 1.51
N THR A 64 -5.34 1.66 0.88
CA THR A 64 -4.34 0.70 1.35
C THR A 64 -3.41 0.26 0.22
N ALA A 65 -2.17 -0.06 0.59
CA ALA A 65 -1.19 -0.61 -0.33
C ALA A 65 -0.33 -1.67 0.36
N LEU A 66 0.02 -2.71 -0.38
CA LEU A 66 0.94 -3.74 0.06
C LEU A 66 2.34 -3.47 -0.48
N VAL A 67 3.32 -3.43 0.43
CA VAL A 67 4.73 -3.21 0.11
C VAL A 67 5.48 -4.51 0.34
N ARG A 68 6.01 -5.10 -0.75
CA ARG A 68 6.85 -6.28 -0.69
C ARG A 68 8.25 -5.91 -0.18
N LEU A 69 8.64 -6.51 0.94
CA LEU A 69 9.94 -6.29 1.57
C LEU A 69 10.98 -7.28 1.05
N PRO A 70 12.27 -6.94 1.10
CA PRO A 70 13.34 -7.90 0.88
C PRO A 70 13.21 -9.09 1.84
N GLY A 71 13.53 -10.30 1.36
CA GLY A 71 13.43 -11.51 2.18
C GLY A 71 12.02 -12.08 2.32
N GLY A 72 11.03 -11.54 1.61
CA GLY A 72 9.68 -12.12 1.54
C GLY A 72 8.67 -11.58 2.56
N GLY A 73 9.07 -10.57 3.35
CA GLY A 73 8.13 -9.85 4.21
C GLY A 73 7.11 -9.04 3.40
N LEU A 74 5.99 -8.73 4.04
CA LEU A 74 4.93 -7.93 3.47
C LEU A 74 4.45 -6.91 4.48
N SER A 75 4.47 -5.64 4.09
CA SER A 75 3.91 -4.55 4.89
C SER A 75 2.59 -4.10 4.28
N LEU A 76 1.60 -3.84 5.12
CA LEU A 76 0.37 -3.16 4.75
C LEU A 76 0.50 -1.70 5.20
N ALA A 77 0.45 -0.78 4.24
CA ALA A 77 0.35 0.65 4.51
C ALA A 77 -1.11 1.08 4.35
N VAL A 78 -1.56 1.91 5.27
CA VAL A 78 -2.93 2.44 5.34
C VAL A 78 -2.84 3.96 5.33
N ALA A 79 -3.48 4.60 4.37
CA ALA A 79 -3.62 6.04 4.33
C ALA A 79 -4.82 6.45 5.18
N THR A 80 -4.63 7.49 6.00
CA THR A 80 -5.60 7.93 6.98
C THR A 80 -5.88 9.43 6.87
N GLU A 81 -6.83 9.91 7.68
CA GLU A 81 -7.10 11.34 7.84
C GLU A 81 -5.92 12.10 8.46
N ASP A 82 -5.08 11.40 9.25
CA ASP A 82 -3.94 12.02 9.94
C ASP A 82 -2.59 11.69 9.29
N GLY A 83 -2.54 10.70 8.39
CA GLY A 83 -1.25 10.18 7.99
C GLY A 83 -1.19 8.90 7.18
N VAL A 84 -0.12 8.16 7.40
CA VAL A 84 0.07 6.77 6.94
C VAL A 84 0.48 5.91 8.12
N GLU A 85 -0.27 4.85 8.34
CA GLU A 85 -0.02 3.84 9.37
C GLU A 85 0.37 2.50 8.73
N TRP A 86 1.06 1.64 9.50
CA TRP A 86 1.67 0.42 8.95
C TRP A 86 1.45 -0.81 9.82
N TRP A 87 1.21 -1.93 9.16
CA TRP A 87 1.13 -3.26 9.76
C TRP A 87 2.09 -4.21 9.06
N ASP A 88 2.55 -5.21 9.80
CA ASP A 88 3.00 -6.45 9.20
C ASP A 88 1.78 -7.17 8.60
N ALA A 89 1.73 -7.28 7.28
CA ALA A 89 0.54 -7.78 6.59
C ALA A 89 0.30 -9.28 6.82
N LEU A 90 1.35 -10.03 7.16
CA LEU A 90 1.24 -11.49 7.38
C LEU A 90 0.73 -11.79 8.79
N THR A 91 1.15 -11.00 9.77
CA THR A 91 0.85 -11.25 11.19
C THR A 91 -0.20 -10.34 11.79
N GLY A 92 -0.55 -9.23 11.11
CA GLY A 92 -1.46 -8.21 11.65
C GLY A 92 -0.83 -7.36 12.75
N ARG A 93 0.50 -7.41 12.91
CA ARG A 93 1.17 -6.61 13.94
C ARG A 93 1.28 -5.15 13.52
N TYR A 94 0.63 -4.26 14.25
CA TYR A 94 0.80 -2.81 14.10
C TYR A 94 2.25 -2.37 14.34
N ARG A 95 2.72 -1.42 13.53
CA ARG A 95 4.09 -0.86 13.53
C ARG A 95 4.04 0.68 13.63
N PRO A 96 3.69 1.22 14.82
CA PRO A 96 3.60 2.66 15.03
C PRO A 96 4.92 3.38 14.79
N GLU A 97 6.05 2.70 14.92
CA GLU A 97 7.38 3.25 14.64
C GLU A 97 7.59 3.67 13.17
N LEU A 98 6.73 3.20 12.26
CA LEU A 98 6.73 3.55 10.83
C LEU A 98 5.66 4.60 10.49
N ALA A 99 4.84 4.99 11.47
CA ALA A 99 3.75 5.92 11.25
C ALA A 99 4.26 7.29 10.84
N TRP A 100 3.48 7.95 10.00
CA TRP A 100 3.73 9.32 9.58
C TRP A 100 2.43 10.11 9.76
N GLU A 101 2.38 11.01 10.74
CA GLU A 101 1.16 11.66 11.24
C GLU A 101 1.18 13.18 10.98
N GLU A 102 1.47 13.57 9.75
CA GLU A 102 1.63 15.00 9.42
C GLU A 102 0.43 15.59 8.67
N ARG A 103 -0.25 14.76 7.86
CA ARG A 103 -1.28 15.18 6.91
C ARG A 103 -2.15 14.01 6.46
N THR A 104 -3.39 14.34 6.11
CA THR A 104 -4.28 13.43 5.37
C THR A 104 -3.67 12.94 4.07
N VAL A 105 -3.71 11.62 3.86
CA VAL A 105 -3.36 10.95 2.62
C VAL A 105 -4.60 10.29 2.04
N TRP A 106 -4.85 10.51 0.75
CA TRP A 106 -6.06 10.03 0.08
C TRP A 106 -5.88 8.74 -0.71
N ALA A 107 -4.67 8.51 -1.21
CA ALA A 107 -4.38 7.40 -2.11
C ALA A 107 -2.95 6.93 -1.91
N LEU A 108 -2.73 5.63 -2.03
CA LEU A 108 -1.44 4.96 -1.90
C LEU A 108 -1.09 4.12 -3.13
N SER A 109 0.20 4.09 -3.43
CA SER A 109 0.75 3.14 -4.39
C SER A 109 2.12 2.66 -3.96
N ALA A 110 2.26 1.34 -3.82
CA ALA A 110 3.55 0.69 -3.63
C ALA A 110 4.25 0.46 -4.97
N GLY A 111 5.58 0.43 -4.95
CA GLY A 111 6.41 0.15 -6.12
C GLY A 111 7.84 -0.18 -5.73
N GLN A 112 8.71 -0.22 -6.74
CA GLN A 112 10.16 -0.33 -6.53
C GLN A 112 10.89 0.77 -7.29
N LEU A 113 11.90 1.36 -6.66
CA LEU A 113 12.81 2.33 -7.26
C LEU A 113 14.25 1.86 -7.03
N GLY A 114 14.98 1.58 -8.11
CA GLY A 114 16.36 1.08 -8.01
C GLY A 114 16.47 -0.24 -7.24
N GLY A 115 15.45 -1.10 -7.30
CA GLY A 115 15.39 -2.37 -6.58
C GLY A 115 15.05 -2.24 -5.08
N ARG A 116 14.69 -1.04 -4.61
CA ARG A 116 14.23 -0.80 -3.24
C ARG A 116 12.73 -0.55 -3.22
N PRO A 117 11.98 -1.14 -2.26
CA PRO A 117 10.57 -0.85 -2.10
C PRO A 117 10.33 0.62 -1.77
N VAL A 118 9.30 1.20 -2.36
CA VAL A 118 8.85 2.57 -2.09
C VAL A 118 7.34 2.61 -1.98
N LEU A 119 6.83 3.54 -1.18
CA LEU A 119 5.43 3.90 -1.11
C LEU A 119 5.26 5.34 -1.59
N LEU A 120 4.23 5.60 -2.39
CA LEU A 120 3.82 6.93 -2.80
C LEU A 120 2.43 7.22 -2.25
N GLY A 121 2.20 8.48 -1.89
CA GLY A 121 0.93 8.93 -1.35
C GLY A 121 0.51 10.28 -1.91
N ALA A 122 -0.77 10.44 -2.20
CA ALA A 122 -1.35 11.71 -2.60
C ALA A 122 -1.96 12.40 -1.38
N GLY A 123 -1.38 13.52 -0.94
CA GLY A 123 -1.89 14.27 0.20
C GLY A 123 -3.04 15.21 -0.15
N ASN A 124 -3.77 15.64 0.89
CA ASN A 124 -4.83 16.65 0.77
C ASN A 124 -4.35 18.02 0.28
N ASP A 125 -3.06 18.34 0.46
CA ASP A 125 -2.44 19.59 0.03
C ASP A 125 -1.93 19.56 -1.43
N GLY A 126 -2.24 18.49 -2.15
CA GLY A 126 -1.86 18.30 -3.55
C GLY A 126 -0.40 17.91 -3.76
N THR A 127 0.33 17.59 -2.69
CA THR A 127 1.71 17.06 -2.73
C THR A 127 1.70 15.55 -2.91
N VAL A 128 2.69 15.04 -3.65
CA VAL A 128 3.00 13.61 -3.66
C VAL A 128 4.11 13.32 -2.66
N TYR A 129 3.74 12.58 -1.61
CA TYR A 129 4.65 12.10 -0.59
C TYR A 129 5.28 10.78 -1.03
N ARG A 130 6.50 10.53 -0.55
CA ARG A 130 7.24 9.31 -0.81
C ARG A 130 7.80 8.80 0.50
N TRP A 131 7.66 7.50 0.75
CA TRP A 131 8.29 6.82 1.87
C TRP A 131 9.19 5.70 1.37
N ASP A 132 10.26 5.45 2.12
CA ASP A 132 11.03 4.23 2.00
C ASP A 132 10.15 3.06 2.45
N GLY A 133 9.95 2.08 1.57
CA GLY A 133 8.99 1.00 1.81
C GLY A 133 9.43 0.00 2.88
N ILE A 134 10.68 0.06 3.37
CA ILE A 134 11.22 -0.84 4.39
C ILE A 134 11.13 -0.19 5.77
N SER A 135 11.63 1.05 5.86
CA SER A 135 11.79 1.79 7.11
C SER A 135 10.63 2.72 7.41
N GLY A 136 9.67 2.90 6.51
CA GLY A 136 8.58 3.86 6.65
C GLY A 136 9.05 5.33 6.64
N ALA A 137 10.35 5.57 6.50
CA ALA A 137 10.91 6.91 6.57
C ALA A 137 10.37 7.78 5.43
N ALA A 138 9.83 8.95 5.78
CA ALA A 138 9.46 9.95 4.80
C ALA A 138 10.72 10.39 4.04
N LEU A 139 10.66 10.24 2.72
CA LEU A 139 11.68 10.71 1.80
C LEU A 139 11.27 12.07 1.26
N GLU A 140 12.24 12.79 0.69
CA GLU A 140 12.01 14.11 0.09
C GLU A 140 10.77 14.07 -0.82
N SER A 141 9.86 15.02 -0.58
CA SER A 141 8.59 15.08 -1.30
C SER A 141 8.88 15.31 -2.78
N LEU A 142 8.18 14.55 -3.61
CA LEU A 142 8.22 14.80 -5.03
C LEU A 142 7.37 16.07 -5.18
N GLY A 143 8.01 17.23 -5.42
CA GLY A 143 7.35 18.54 -5.63
C GLY A 143 6.39 18.59 -6.83
N LEU A 144 5.92 17.43 -7.29
CA LEU A 144 4.85 17.20 -8.21
C LEU A 144 3.56 17.68 -7.55
N ARG A 145 3.04 18.79 -8.04
CA ARG A 145 1.71 19.29 -7.70
C ARG A 145 0.71 18.70 -8.68
N SER A 146 -0.42 18.22 -8.16
CA SER A 146 -1.62 17.72 -8.87
C SER A 146 -1.75 16.20 -9.09
N ALA A 147 -2.95 15.72 -8.77
CA ALA A 147 -3.43 14.34 -8.59
C ALA A 147 -3.59 13.50 -9.87
N GLN A 148 -2.87 13.83 -10.95
CA GLN A 148 -2.85 13.00 -12.18
C GLN A 148 -1.60 12.10 -12.29
N VAL A 149 -0.61 12.28 -11.41
CA VAL A 149 0.75 11.78 -11.69
C VAL A 149 0.99 10.31 -11.30
N ALA A 150 0.18 9.73 -10.40
CA ALA A 150 0.38 8.34 -9.99
C ALA A 150 0.20 7.33 -11.16
N LEU A 151 -0.72 7.59 -12.10
CA LEU A 151 -0.98 6.65 -13.20
C LEU A 151 0.04 6.71 -14.33
N ARG A 152 0.66 7.87 -14.59
CA ARG A 152 1.62 8.02 -15.70
C ARG A 152 3.04 7.61 -15.32
N TRP A 153 3.46 7.88 -14.08
CA TRP A 153 4.81 7.56 -13.65
C TRP A 153 5.03 6.05 -13.47
N LEU A 154 4.01 5.30 -13.04
CA LEU A 154 4.05 3.84 -12.95
C LEU A 154 4.23 3.15 -14.33
N TRP A 155 3.79 3.80 -15.42
CA TRP A 155 3.99 3.29 -16.78
C TRP A 155 5.43 3.50 -17.27
N ASP A 156 6.06 4.61 -16.89
CA ASP A 156 7.37 5.03 -17.41
C ASP A 156 8.56 4.58 -16.54
N ALA A 157 8.35 4.35 -15.23
CA ALA A 157 9.40 3.89 -14.30
C ALA A 157 9.71 2.38 -14.40
N CYS A 158 8.97 1.64 -15.23
CA CYS A 158 9.27 0.25 -15.54
C CYS A 158 10.35 0.18 -16.62
N PRO A 159 11.57 -0.33 -16.35
CA PRO A 159 12.56 -0.50 -17.40
C PRO A 159 12.04 -1.53 -18.41
N ARG A 160 11.61 -1.07 -19.59
CA ARG A 160 11.43 -1.94 -20.75
C ARG A 160 12.79 -2.56 -21.04
N ARG A 161 12.97 -3.85 -20.73
CA ARG A 161 14.12 -4.57 -21.32
C ARG A 161 13.99 -4.48 -22.84
N PRO A 162 15.09 -4.20 -23.58
CA PRO A 162 15.04 -4.27 -25.02
C PRO A 162 14.66 -5.70 -25.42
N ARG A 163 13.75 -5.82 -26.40
CA ARG A 163 13.63 -7.07 -27.14
C ARG A 163 14.99 -7.32 -27.75
N GLY A 164 15.67 -8.38 -27.31
CA GLY A 164 16.84 -8.88 -28.01
C GLY A 164 16.41 -9.30 -29.41
N GLU A 165 17.16 -8.82 -30.41
CA GLU A 165 17.37 -9.51 -31.67
C GLU A 165 18.66 -10.33 -31.53
#